data_AF-A0A7G8ZHW4-F1
#
_entry.id   AF-A0A7G8ZHW4-F1
#
_cell.length_a   1.000
_cell.length_b   1.000
_cell.length_c   1.000
_cell.angle_alpha   90.00
_cell.angle_beta   90.00
_cell.angle_gamma   90.00
#
_symmetry.space_group_name_H-M   'P 1'
#
loop_
_entity.id
_entity.type
_entity.pdbx_description
1 polymer ?
#
loop_
_entity_poly.entity_id
_entity_poly.type
_entity_poly.pdbx_seq_one_letter_code
_entity_poly.pdbx_strand_id
1 'polypeptide(L)' 'MHNHEVNNAIDRLKDEGIAILDIVIEIRSRFDLDLGSAKQLVFNGLLTDQEKTEQNAIIDQIETTANVDNE' A
#
# COMPACT_ATOMS: atom_id res chain seq x y z
N MET A 1 -3.64 -12.73 -9.73
CA MET A 1 -2.43 -12.60 -10.56
C MET A 1 -1.87 -11.19 -10.59
N HIS A 2 -2.69 -10.12 -10.71
CA HIS A 2 -2.19 -8.72 -10.78
C HIS A 2 -1.36 -8.19 -9.59
N ASN A 3 -1.69 -8.54 -8.33
CA ASN A 3 -0.97 -7.99 -7.16
C ASN A 3 0.52 -8.41 -7.07
N HIS A 4 0.88 -9.58 -7.60
CA HIS A 4 2.26 -10.04 -7.55
C HIS A 4 3.17 -9.27 -8.51
N GLU A 5 2.66 -8.91 -9.69
CA GLU A 5 3.39 -8.12 -10.69
C GLU A 5 3.56 -6.66 -10.25
N VAL A 6 2.55 -6.11 -9.56
CA VAL A 6 2.60 -4.76 -8.97
C VAL A 6 3.65 -4.69 -7.87
N ASN A 7 3.67 -5.65 -6.95
CA ASN A 7 4.66 -5.68 -5.86
C ASN A 7 6.09 -5.81 -6.41
N ASN A 8 6.32 -6.71 -7.36
CA ASN A 8 7.63 -6.86 -8.00
C ASN A 8 8.08 -5.58 -8.72
N ALA A 9 7.15 -4.82 -9.30
CA ALA A 9 7.46 -3.54 -9.93
C ALA A 9 7.81 -2.46 -8.89
N ILE A 10 7.10 -2.41 -7.76
CA ILE A 10 7.38 -1.48 -6.66
C ILE A 10 8.75 -1.78 -6.03
N ASP A 11 9.05 -3.05 -5.75
CA ASP A 11 10.31 -3.47 -5.15
C ASP A 11 11.51 -3.10 -6.03
N ARG A 12 11.40 -3.36 -7.35
CA ARG A 12 12.43 -2.98 -8.31
C ARG A 12 12.69 -1.47 -8.33
N LEU A 13 11.63 -0.66 -8.38
CA LEU A 13 11.77 0.80 -8.44
C LEU A 13 12.33 1.37 -7.14
N LYS A 14 12.01 0.72 -6.01
CA LYS A 14 12.60 1.04 -4.70
C LYS A 14 14.09 0.73 -4.66
N ASP A 15 14.51 -0.44 -5.16
CA ASP A 15 15.92 -0.83 -5.25
C ASP A 15 16.73 0.10 -6.17
N GLU A 16 16.08 0.64 -7.21
CA GLU A 16 16.64 1.66 -8.10
C GLU A 16 16.69 3.07 -7.47
N GLY A 17 16.18 3.24 -6.23
CA GLY A 17 16.20 4.51 -5.49
C GLY A 17 15.23 5.57 -6.02
N ILE A 18 14.20 5.16 -6.76
CA ILE A 18 13.22 6.07 -7.37
C ILE A 18 12.35 6.70 -6.27
N ALA A 19 12.02 7.99 -6.44
CA ALA A 19 11.14 8.68 -5.51
C ALA A 19 9.73 8.09 -5.54
N ILE A 20 9.09 7.97 -4.37
CA ILE A 20 7.76 7.33 -4.20
C ILE A 20 6.71 7.93 -5.15
N LEU A 21 6.75 9.24 -5.40
CA LEU A 21 5.81 9.90 -6.30
C LEU A 21 5.94 9.41 -7.75
N ASP A 22 7.18 9.16 -8.20
CA ASP A 22 7.46 8.64 -9.54
C ASP A 22 7.04 7.17 -9.65
N ILE A 23 7.22 6.38 -8.56
CA ILE A 23 6.70 5.00 -8.47
C ILE A 23 5.17 4.98 -8.63
N VAL A 24 4.45 5.90 -7.97
CA VAL A 24 2.99 6.01 -8.11
C VAL A 24 2.57 6.34 -9.54
N ILE A 25 3.27 7.25 -10.22
CA ILE A 25 2.98 7.63 -11.60
C ILE A 25 3.22 6.43 -12.55
N GLU A 26 4.32 5.71 -12.36
CA GLU A 26 4.68 4.54 -13.17
C GLU A 26 3.67 3.39 -12.99
N ILE A 27 3.35 3.01 -11.75
CA ILE A 27 2.36 1.96 -11.46
C ILE A 27 0.98 2.35 -12.00
N ARG A 28 0.58 3.61 -11.84
CA ARG A 28 -0.67 4.12 -12.40
C ARG A 28 -0.73 3.93 -13.92
N SER A 29 0.32 4.35 -14.63
CA SER A 29 0.38 4.26 -16.10
C SER A 29 0.48 2.83 -16.60
N ARG A 30 1.23 1.97 -15.89
CA ARG A 30 1.50 0.59 -16.29
C ARG A 30 0.30 -0.34 -16.12
N PHE A 31 -0.52 -0.09 -15.10
CA PHE A 31 -1.66 -0.94 -14.76
C PHE A 31 -3.03 -0.28 -15.03
N ASP A 32 -3.04 0.86 -15.72
CA ASP A 32 -4.25 1.64 -16.04
C ASP A 32 -5.15 1.89 -14.82
N LEU A 33 -4.53 2.40 -13.75
CA LEU A 33 -5.21 2.65 -12.47
C LEU A 33 -5.59 4.12 -12.32
N ASP A 34 -6.60 4.39 -11.50
CA ASP A 34 -6.80 5.73 -10.97
C ASP A 34 -5.71 6.07 -9.94
N LEU A 35 -5.53 7.37 -9.68
CA LEU A 35 -4.49 7.86 -8.78
C LEU A 35 -4.67 7.36 -7.34
N GLY A 36 -5.92 7.15 -6.88
CA GLY A 36 -6.22 6.62 -5.56
C GLY A 36 -5.76 5.18 -5.41
N SER A 37 -6.16 4.32 -6.34
CA SER A 37 -5.77 2.90 -6.37
C SER A 37 -4.26 2.71 -6.51
N ALA A 38 -3.60 3.49 -7.37
CA ALA A 38 -2.14 3.44 -7.53
C ALA A 38 -1.40 3.83 -6.25
N LYS A 39 -1.84 4.89 -5.55
CA LYS A 39 -1.28 5.26 -4.24
C LYS A 39 -1.43 4.12 -3.24
N GLN A 40 -2.63 3.56 -3.13
CA GLN A 40 -2.90 2.50 -2.17
C GLN A 40 -2.02 1.26 -2.42
N LEU A 41 -1.83 0.88 -3.67
CA LEU A 41 -0.95 -0.24 -4.03
C LEU A 41 0.52 0.06 -3.74
N VAL A 42 1.02 1.25 -4.07
CA VAL A 42 2.41 1.64 -3.79
C VAL A 42 2.67 1.71 -2.29
N PHE A 43 1.78 2.33 -1.51
CA PHE A 43 1.92 2.38 -0.05
C PHE A 43 1.86 0.98 0.57
N ASN A 44 0.95 0.13 0.11
CA ASN A 44 0.91 -1.26 0.55
C ASN A 44 2.14 -2.06 0.13
N GLY A 45 2.78 -1.75 -1.01
CA GLY A 45 4.04 -2.38 -1.42
C GLY A 45 5.25 -1.90 -0.62
N LEU A 46 5.25 -0.64 -0.17
CA LEU A 46 6.37 -0.04 0.56
C LEU A 46 6.46 -0.48 2.02
N LEU A 47 5.32 -0.77 2.66
CA LEU A 47 5.30 -1.28 4.02
C LEU A 47 5.88 -2.70 4.05
N THR A 48 6.83 -2.92 4.96
CA THR A 48 7.27 -4.26 5.33
C THR A 48 6.11 -5.08 5.88
N ASP A 49 6.23 -6.41 5.86
CA ASP A 49 5.20 -7.30 6.44
C ASP A 49 4.98 -7.00 7.93
N GLN A 50 6.02 -6.53 8.62
CA GLN A 50 5.94 -6.08 10.01
C GLN A 50 5.14 -4.78 10.13
N GLU A 51 5.42 -3.76 9.31
CA GLU A 51 4.66 -2.50 9.33
C GLU A 51 3.19 -2.69 8.91
N LYS A 52 2.88 -3.64 8.02
CA LYS A 52 1.50 -4.04 7.69
C LYS A 52 0.80 -4.68 8.87
N THR A 53 1.51 -5.56 9.59
CA THR A 53 0.98 -6.22 10.79
C THR A 53 0.68 -5.20 11.88
N GLU A 54 1.58 -4.23 12.09
CA GLU A 54 1.38 -3.14 13.04
C GLU A 54 0.22 -2.23 12.63
N GLN A 55 0.11 -1.85 11.35
CA GLN A 55 -1.01 -1.07 10.83
C GLN A 55 -2.35 -1.78 11.05
N ASN A 56 -2.44 -3.07 10.71
CA ASN A 56 -3.67 -3.86 10.90
C ASN A 56 -4.03 -3.97 12.39
N ALA A 57 -3.04 -4.17 13.27
CA ALA A 57 -3.28 -4.21 14.71
C ALA A 57 -3.83 -2.88 15.26
N ILE A 58 -3.38 -1.74 14.70
CA ILE A 58 -3.90 -0.42 15.06
C ILE A 58 -5.34 -0.25 14.54
N ILE A 59 -5.64 -0.67 13.31
CA ILE A 59 -7.00 -0.61 12.73
C ILE A 59 -7.97 -1.44 13.58
N ASP A 60 -7.61 -2.69 13.92
CA ASP A 60 -8.41 -3.57 14.77
C ASP A 60 -8.71 -2.93 16.14
N GLN A 61 -7.73 -2.24 16.74
CA GLN A 61 -7.93 -1.52 18.01
C GLN A 61 -8.90 -0.34 17.86
N ILE A 62 -8.82 0.41 16.76
CA ILE A 62 -9.74 1.51 16.47
C ILE A 62 -11.16 0.99 16.28
N GLU A 63 -11.35 -0.08 15.50
CA GLU A 63 -12.66 -0.70 15.26
C GLU A 63 -13.25 -1.29 16.54
N THR A 64 -12.42 -1.95 17.36
CA THR A 64 -12.83 -2.45 18.67
C THR A 64 -13.29 -1.32 19.58
N THR A 65 -12.55 -0.22 19.63
CA THR A 65 -12.91 0.94 20.46
C THR A 65 -14.18 1.62 19.95
N ALA A 66 -14.32 1.79 18.63
CA ALA A 66 -15.49 2.39 18.01
C ALA A 66 -16.78 1.57 18.18
N ASN A 67 -16.67 0.23 18.32
CA ASN A 67 -17.81 -0.62 18.63
C ASN A 67 -18.21 -0.59 20.11
N VAL A 68 -17.26 -0.39 21.03
CA VAL A 68 -17.54 -0.30 22.48
C VAL A 68 -18.24 1.02 22.84
N ASP A 69 -17.99 2.09 22.09
CA ASP A 69 -18.63 3.40 22.31
C ASP A 69 -20.05 3.52 21.70
N ASN A 70 -20.54 2.48 21.01
CA ASN A 70 -21.85 2.45 20.33
C ASN A 70 -22.89 1.50 20.97
N GLU A 71 -22.57 0.84 22.10
CA GLU A 71 -23.51 0.06 22.94
C GLU A 71 -23.94 0.84 24.19
#